data_AF-A0AAQ3MKY3-F1
#
_entry.id   AF-A0AAQ3MKY3-F1
#
_cell.length_a   1.000
_cell.length_b   1.000
_cell.length_c   1.000
_cell.angle_alpha   90.00
_cell.angle_beta   90.00
_cell.angle_gamma   90.00
#
_symmetry.space_group_name_H-M   'P 1'
#
loop_
_entity.id
_entity.type
_entity.pdbx_description
1 polymer ?
#
loop_
_entity_poly.entity_id
_entity_poly.type
_entity_poly.pdbx_seq_one_letter_code
_entity_poly.pdbx_strand_id
1 'polypeptide(L)'
;MANKPTNVEHEDDLTLKVDSILEQLSLLIVQPPSPQQHVSPSPSNVPKGFRRPHMKLEVPKFDENEFIDWILKIFQFFYYHNTPEPKRFQVSFFLYGRTSSQLVPVDVPE
;
A
#
# COMPACT_ATOMS: atom_id res chain seq x y z
N MET A 1 47.26 -24.67 0.74
CA MET A 1 46.33 -25.06 1.84
C MET A 1 45.27 -23.97 1.89
N ALA A 2 44.04 -24.26 1.48
CA ALA A 2 42.96 -23.26 1.46
C ALA A 2 42.14 -23.40 2.74
N ASN A 3 42.15 -22.34 3.54
CA ASN A 3 41.43 -22.17 4.80
C ASN A 3 39.93 -22.08 4.49
N LYS A 4 39.18 -23.10 4.92
CA LYS A 4 37.72 -23.15 4.86
C LYS A 4 37.19 -22.13 5.88
N PRO A 5 36.36 -21.15 5.49
CA PRO A 5 35.85 -20.16 6.42
C PRO A 5 35.03 -20.86 7.51
N THR A 6 35.38 -20.56 8.76
CA THR A 6 34.74 -21.14 9.95
C THR A 6 33.40 -20.45 10.18
N ASN A 7 32.40 -21.18 10.69
CA ASN A 7 31.01 -20.73 10.91
C ASN A 7 30.86 -19.31 11.49
N VAL A 8 31.83 -18.87 12.31
CA VAL A 8 31.90 -17.52 12.92
C VAL A 8 31.98 -16.39 11.88
N GLU A 9 32.77 -16.56 10.80
CA GLU A 9 32.90 -15.53 9.75
C GLU A 9 31.60 -15.35 8.94
N HIS A 10 30.79 -16.41 8.88
CA HIS A 10 29.47 -16.36 8.22
C HIS A 10 28.43 -15.63 9.10
N GLU A 11 28.51 -15.76 10.42
CA GLU A 11 27.63 -15.03 11.35
C GLU A 11 27.93 -13.52 11.33
N ASP A 12 29.19 -13.14 11.19
CA ASP A 12 29.58 -11.73 11.01
C ASP A 12 29.03 -11.16 9.68
N ASP A 13 29.10 -11.89 8.56
CA ASP A 13 28.51 -11.45 7.28
C ASP A 13 27.00 -11.24 7.38
N LEU A 14 26.31 -12.13 8.09
CA LEU A 14 24.87 -12.00 8.33
C LEU A 14 24.56 -10.76 9.17
N THR A 15 25.37 -10.50 10.20
CA THR A 15 25.21 -9.33 11.07
C THR A 15 25.40 -8.04 10.26
N LEU A 16 26.46 -7.97 9.45
CA LEU A 16 26.74 -6.82 8.58
C LEU A 16 25.61 -6.57 7.56
N LYS A 17 25.00 -7.63 7.04
CA LYS A 17 23.84 -7.50 6.14
C LYS A 17 22.59 -6.98 6.85
N VAL A 18 22.32 -7.44 8.07
CA VAL A 18 21.17 -6.96 8.86
C VAL A 18 21.33 -5.47 9.16
N ASP A 19 22.53 -5.04 9.55
CA ASP A 19 22.82 -3.63 9.80
C ASP A 19 22.65 -2.78 8.53
N SER A 20 23.12 -3.26 7.37
CA SER A 20 22.93 -2.56 6.10
C SER A 20 21.44 -2.41 5.72
N ILE A 21 20.63 -3.43 5.97
CA ILE A 21 19.18 -3.37 5.73
C ILE A 21 18.53 -2.35 6.67
N LEU A 22 18.93 -2.32 7.94
CA LEU A 22 18.40 -1.38 8.91
C LEU A 22 18.70 0.07 8.53
N GLU A 23 19.92 0.36 8.05
CA GLU A 23 20.29 1.68 7.53
C GLU A 23 19.48 2.07 6.29
N GLN A 24 19.33 1.15 5.32
CA GLN A 24 18.56 1.41 4.11
C GLN A 24 17.09 1.69 4.40
N LEU A 25 16.49 0.97 5.34
CA LEU A 25 15.12 1.22 5.78
C LEU A 25 15.01 2.57 6.47
N SER A 26 15.95 2.92 7.36
CA SER A 26 15.97 4.22 8.06
C SER A 26 15.95 5.41 7.08
N LEU A 27 16.69 5.34 5.99
CA LEU A 27 16.70 6.37 4.95
C LEU A 27 15.35 6.56 4.23
N LEU A 28 14.54 5.50 4.13
CA LEU A 28 13.22 5.55 3.48
C LEU A 28 12.14 6.16 4.38
N ILE A 29 12.28 6.05 5.70
CA ILE A 29 11.28 6.52 6.69
C ILE A 29 11.52 7.97 7.13
N VAL A 30 12.73 8.51 6.98
CA VAL A 30 13.12 9.87 7.42
C VAL A 30 12.94 10.92 6.30
N GLN A 31 11.97 10.75 5.39
CA GLN A 31 11.56 11.85 4.51
C GLN A 31 10.38 12.62 5.16
N PRO A 32 10.61 13.77 5.82
CA PRO A 32 9.52 14.63 6.24
C PRO A 32 8.81 15.20 5.00
N PRO A 33 7.48 15.41 5.05
CA PRO A 33 6.78 16.17 4.02
C PRO A 33 7.25 17.63 4.10
N SER A 34 8.17 18.04 3.20
CA SER A 34 8.57 19.44 3.07
C SER A 34 7.34 20.32 2.81
N PRO A 35 7.19 21.47 3.49
CA PRO A 35 6.12 22.42 3.18
C PRO A 35 6.33 22.95 1.76
N GLN A 36 5.30 22.77 0.92
CA GLN A 36 5.29 23.19 -0.47
C GLN A 36 5.52 24.71 -0.58
N GLN A 37 6.70 25.12 -1.02
CA GLN A 37 6.93 26.50 -1.43
C GLN A 37 6.29 26.72 -2.81
N HIS A 38 5.35 27.65 -2.84
CA HIS A 38 4.64 28.13 -4.01
C HIS A 38 5.63 28.81 -4.97
N VAL A 39 5.87 28.23 -6.14
CA VAL A 39 6.66 28.87 -7.22
C VAL A 39 5.86 28.94 -8.51
N SER A 40 5.82 30.16 -9.06
CA SER A 40 5.26 30.55 -10.35
C SER A 40 5.79 29.70 -11.52
N PRO A 41 5.05 29.60 -12.64
CA PRO A 41 5.39 28.66 -13.71
C PRO A 41 6.53 29.20 -14.57
N SER A 42 7.66 28.50 -14.58
CA SER A 42 8.68 28.59 -15.63
C SER A 42 8.71 27.25 -16.39
N PRO A 43 8.75 27.24 -17.73
CA PRO A 43 8.67 26.01 -18.51
C PRO A 43 10.06 25.39 -18.61
N SER A 44 10.42 24.51 -17.68
CA SER A 44 11.62 23.69 -17.88
C SER A 44 11.44 22.30 -17.27
N ASN A 45 11.22 21.34 -18.16
CA ASN A 45 11.66 19.96 -18.09
C ASN A 45 11.67 19.31 -16.69
N VAL A 46 10.47 19.14 -16.10
CA VAL A 46 10.29 18.16 -15.03
C VAL A 46 10.60 16.77 -15.59
N PRO A 47 11.49 15.97 -14.95
CA PRO A 47 11.49 14.53 -15.20
C PRO A 47 10.05 14.08 -15.01
N LYS A 48 9.50 13.28 -15.92
CA LYS A 48 8.17 12.66 -15.75
C LYS A 48 8.20 11.87 -14.43
N GLY A 49 7.94 12.55 -13.32
CA GLY A 49 7.71 11.94 -12.03
C GLY A 49 6.64 10.91 -12.30
N PHE A 50 6.95 9.66 -11.92
CA PHE A 50 6.09 8.49 -12.04
C PHE A 50 4.65 8.97 -12.05
N ARG A 51 4.06 9.03 -13.25
CA ARG A 51 2.69 9.46 -13.43
C ARG A 51 1.91 8.41 -12.68
N ARG A 52 1.59 8.67 -11.41
CA ARG A 52 0.74 7.81 -10.60
C ARG A 52 -0.42 7.49 -11.52
N PRO A 53 -0.59 6.21 -11.91
CA PRO A 53 -1.69 5.85 -12.78
C PRO A 53 -2.91 6.49 -12.16
N HIS A 54 -3.59 7.34 -12.93
CA HIS A 54 -4.86 7.96 -12.55
C HIS A 54 -5.88 6.84 -12.61
N MET A 55 -5.72 5.89 -11.69
CA MET A 55 -6.60 4.77 -11.47
C MET A 55 -7.79 5.40 -10.79
N LYS A 56 -8.87 5.55 -11.55
CA LYS A 56 -10.20 5.75 -10.97
C LYS A 56 -10.49 4.46 -10.21
N LEU A 57 -9.98 4.36 -8.98
CA LEU A 57 -10.23 3.22 -8.12
C LEU A 57 -11.71 3.26 -7.78
N GLU A 58 -12.48 2.48 -8.53
CA GLU A 58 -13.86 2.20 -8.19
C GLU A 58 -13.88 1.60 -6.78
N VAL A 59 -14.87 2.01 -6.00
CA VAL A 59 -15.04 1.51 -4.63
C VAL A 59 -15.21 -0.01 -4.72
N PRO A 60 -14.28 -0.80 -4.14
CA PRO A 60 -14.31 -2.25 -4.30
C PRO A 60 -15.58 -2.81 -3.66
N LYS A 61 -16.46 -3.37 -4.48
CA LYS A 61 -17.65 -4.10 -4.03
C LYS A 61 -17.22 -5.49 -3.59
N PHE A 62 -17.69 -5.91 -2.43
CA PHE A 62 -17.49 -7.26 -1.94
C PHE A 62 -18.35 -8.24 -2.75
N ASP A 63 -17.73 -9.32 -3.23
CA ASP A 63 -18.37 -10.49 -3.81
C ASP A 63 -17.74 -11.73 -3.16
N GLU A 64 -18.58 -12.69 -2.77
CA GLU A 64 -18.15 -13.93 -2.12
C GLU A 64 -17.39 -14.84 -3.09
N ASN A 65 -17.69 -14.77 -4.39
CA ASN A 65 -17.00 -15.56 -5.42
C ASN A 65 -15.64 -14.97 -5.81
N GLU A 66 -15.41 -13.68 -5.56
CA GLU A 66 -14.19 -12.96 -5.93
C GLU A 66 -13.47 -12.38 -4.69
N PHE A 67 -13.50 -13.10 -3.56
CA PHE A 67 -12.95 -12.61 -2.29
C PHE A 67 -11.46 -12.23 -2.38
N ILE A 68 -10.66 -13.04 -3.07
CA ILE A 68 -9.22 -12.80 -3.25
C ILE A 68 -8.98 -11.51 -4.05
N ASP A 69 -9.72 -11.32 -5.14
CA ASP A 69 -9.62 -10.12 -5.96
C ASP A 69 -10.11 -8.88 -5.21
N TRP A 70 -11.13 -9.02 -4.35
CA TRP A 70 -11.60 -7.95 -3.48
C TRP A 70 -10.52 -7.53 -2.46
N ILE A 71 -9.82 -8.49 -1.83
CA ILE A 71 -8.72 -8.20 -0.91
C ILE A 71 -7.62 -7.38 -1.61
N LEU A 72 -7.24 -7.75 -2.83
CA LEU A 72 -6.21 -7.04 -3.58
C LEU A 72 -6.69 -5.61 -3.95
N LYS A 73 -7.94 -5.47 -4.41
CA LYS A 73 -8.54 -4.17 -4.75
C LYS A 73 -8.67 -3.25 -3.54
N ILE A 74 -9.02 -3.77 -2.36
CA ILE A 74 -9.17 -2.94 -1.14
C ILE A 74 -7.80 -2.50 -0.59
N PHE A 75 -6.75 -3.31 -0.70
CA PHE A 75 -5.40 -2.86 -0.40
C PHE A 75 -4.97 -1.73 -1.34
N GLN A 76 -5.17 -1.90 -2.65
CA GLN A 76 -4.90 -0.86 -3.66
C GLN A 76 -5.65 0.45 -3.33
N PHE A 77 -6.91 0.35 -2.90
CA PHE A 77 -7.72 1.48 -2.43
C PHE A 77 -7.11 2.17 -1.21
N PHE A 78 -6.70 1.42 -0.18
CA PHE A 78 -6.06 2.00 1.02
C PHE A 78 -4.72 2.67 0.72
N TYR A 79 -3.89 2.06 -0.13
CA TYR A 79 -2.61 2.65 -0.54
C TYR A 79 -2.83 3.94 -1.32
N TYR A 80 -3.84 4.00 -2.20
CA TYR A 80 -4.13 5.19 -2.97
C TYR A 80 -4.69 6.33 -2.12
N HIS A 81 -5.63 6.03 -1.22
CA HIS A 81 -6.26 7.02 -0.35
C HIS A 81 -5.41 7.41 0.87
N ASN A 82 -4.21 6.83 1.01
CA ASN A 82 -3.37 6.94 2.21
C ASN A 82 -4.19 6.63 3.49
N THR A 83 -5.08 5.63 3.43
CA THR A 83 -5.94 5.28 4.56
C THR A 83 -5.05 4.80 5.71
N PRO A 84 -5.07 5.47 6.88
CA PRO A 84 -4.28 5.06 8.03
C PRO A 84 -4.67 3.66 8.47
N GLU A 85 -3.70 2.84 8.83
CA GLU A 85 -3.90 1.47 9.33
C GLU A 85 -5.04 1.32 10.34
N PRO A 86 -5.16 2.15 11.40
CA PRO A 86 -6.24 2.01 12.38
C PRO A 86 -7.64 2.19 11.79
N LYS A 87 -7.76 2.87 10.64
CA LYS A 87 -9.03 3.10 9.95
C LYS A 87 -9.30 2.09 8.84
N ARG A 88 -8.31 1.30 8.41
CA ARG A 88 -8.47 0.33 7.30
C ARG A 88 -9.54 -0.70 7.62
N PHE A 89 -9.48 -1.29 8.82
CA PHE A 89 -10.48 -2.28 9.27
C PHE A 89 -11.90 -1.71 9.29
N GLN A 90 -12.05 -0.50 9.85
CA GLN A 90 -13.33 0.19 9.92
C GLN A 90 -13.89 0.48 8.52
N VAL A 91 -13.06 1.02 7.62
CA VAL A 91 -13.46 1.30 6.24
C VAL A 91 -13.81 0.03 5.48
N SER A 92 -13.05 -1.07 5.65
CA SER A 92 -13.40 -2.35 5.02
C SER A 92 -14.76 -2.88 5.47
N PHE A 93 -15.11 -2.73 6.75
CA PHE A 93 -16.41 -3.13 7.27
C PHE A 93 -17.55 -2.30 6.65
N PHE A 94 -17.38 -0.99 6.48
CA PHE A 94 -18.36 -0.14 5.79
C PHE A 94 -18.53 -0.51 4.31
N LEU A 95 -17.44 -0.89 3.62
CA LEU A 95 -17.50 -1.31 2.22
C LEU A 95 -18.17 -2.68 2.07
N TYR A 96 -17.94 -3.58 3.03
CA TYR A 96 -18.60 -4.89 3.12
C TYR A 96 -20.12 -4.74 3.40
N GLY A 97 -20.52 -3.91 4.37
CA GLY A 97 -21.92 -3.75 4.75
C GLY A 97 -22.81 -3.09 3.68
N ARG A 98 -22.23 -2.33 2.75
CA ARG A 98 -22.97 -1.64 1.68
C ARG A 98 -23.48 -2.59 0.59
N THR A 99 -22.88 -3.77 0.41
CA THR A 99 -23.32 -4.74 -0.61
C THR A 99 -24.50 -5.59 -0.13
N SER A 100 -24.65 -5.82 1.18
CA SER A 100 -25.73 -6.63 1.76
C SER A 100 -27.07 -5.89 1.96
N SER A 101 -27.14 -4.58 1.70
CA SER A 101 -28.37 -3.77 1.88
C SER A 101 -29.18 -3.55 0.60
N GLN A 102 -28.89 -4.25 -0.50
CA GLN A 102 -29.86 -4.38 -1.60
C GLN A 102 -30.88 -5.45 -1.20
N LEU A 103 -31.81 -5.06 -0.32
CA LEU A 103 -33.01 -5.81 -0.04
C LEU A 103 -33.81 -5.92 -1.32
N VAL A 104 -33.86 -7.13 -1.86
CA VAL A 104 -34.81 -7.56 -2.89
C VAL A 104 -36.21 -7.14 -2.41
N PRO A 105 -37.01 -6.42 -3.21
CA PRO A 105 -38.42 -6.27 -2.91
C PRO A 105 -39.02 -7.68 -2.88
N VAL A 106 -39.45 -8.12 -1.70
CA VAL A 106 -40.33 -9.28 -1.58
C VAL A 106 -41.63 -8.89 -2.26
N ASP A 107 -41.77 -9.33 -3.51
CA ASP A 107 -43.04 -9.34 -4.22
C ASP A 107 -43.95 -10.30 -3.43
N VAL A 108 -44.91 -9.72 -2.72
CA VAL A 108 -45.98 -10.44 -2.03
C VAL A 108 -47.08 -10.63 -3.07
N PRO A 109 -47.37 -11.85 -3.55
CA PRO A 109 -48.53 -12.07 -4.38
C PRO A 109 -49.79 -12.03 -3.49
N GLU A 110 -50.76 -11.22 -3.91
CA GLU A 110 -52.14 -11.16 -3.40
C GLU A 110 -52.92 -12.44 -3.74
#